data_AF-A0A3B4UE69-F1
#
_entry.id   AF-A0A3B4UE69-F1
#
_cell.length_a   1.000
_cell.length_b   1.000
_cell.length_c   1.000
_cell.angle_alpha   90.00
_cell.angle_beta   90.00
_cell.angle_gamma   90.00
#
_symmetry.space_group_name_H-M   'P 1'
#
loop_
_entity.id
_entity.type
_entity.pdbx_description
1 polymer ?
#
loop_
_entity_poly.entity_id
_entity_poly.type
_entity_poly.pdbx_seq_one_letter_code
_entity_poly.pdbx_strand_id
1 'polypeptide(L)'
;ITQDTRKVELNKTSRKVDYVLCYKYKKRRASKARLSIASNGSIPIQIPGHWDTEAESGETGAPAGDAEVPMLSEEEKALMREEFEAGLLEAGLQLERDKERSNGIGFIRLHIPWPILSREAELQKIKVAVKKKCELRKRTGIAGMCDSIMTKVNTPFQPDVPDFDVHRDSQTHIHFKTLKHPFIRDKLHLGHKDDCVHDIVLHSLFVSQGINSLLARGVYDSAFPLHDVNNLLLSSGFIQLLHDEWANYGVMHKYQPVDLIRKYFGEQIGLYFAWLGVYTQLLIPPSVLGIIVFLYGIFTVDTNVPSQETCDDNLNITMCPLCDGVCDYWHLSSVCSLARASYLFDNGATVLFAIFMSLWAACFLEHWKRRQMCLKHTWDLTSLEDEEEEMRPEYEEALQEKKAKMKAESKKKVLYLCVCVCVSDAVF
;
A
#
# COMPACT_ATOMS: atom_id res chain seq x y z
N ILE A 1 14.85 9.61 17.46
CA ILE A 1 14.39 8.19 17.34
C ILE A 1 15.07 7.45 16.16
N THR A 2 16.00 8.08 15.43
CA THR A 2 16.57 7.56 14.16
C THR A 2 18.10 7.33 14.14
N GLN A 3 18.76 7.06 15.28
CA GLN A 3 20.23 6.92 15.28
C GLN A 3 20.83 5.67 15.94
N ASP A 4 20.06 4.83 16.63
CA ASP A 4 20.66 3.79 17.50
C ASP A 4 20.53 2.34 16.99
N THR A 5 20.40 2.16 15.67
CA THR A 5 20.50 0.85 15.00
C THR A 5 21.90 0.58 14.42
N ARG A 6 22.87 1.47 14.65
CA ARG A 6 24.16 1.49 13.93
C ARG A 6 25.32 0.70 14.54
N LYS A 7 25.11 -0.10 15.59
CA LYS A 7 26.20 -0.89 16.21
C LYS A 7 25.74 -2.26 16.69
N VAL A 8 25.51 -3.20 15.78
CA VAL A 8 25.70 -4.63 16.08
C VAL A 8 26.17 -5.31 14.80
N GLU A 9 27.47 -5.36 14.60
CA GLU A 9 28.10 -6.33 13.71
C GLU A 9 29.30 -6.92 14.44
N LEU A 10 29.61 -8.18 14.13
CA LEU A 10 30.67 -9.03 14.70
C LEU A 10 30.25 -9.96 15.84
N ASN A 11 29.37 -10.92 15.54
CA ASN A 11 29.65 -12.36 15.75
C ASN A 11 28.42 -13.23 15.44
N LYS A 12 28.34 -13.70 14.20
CA LYS A 12 27.80 -14.98 13.72
C LYS A 12 27.68 -14.87 12.20
N THR A 13 28.00 -15.95 11.49
CA THR A 13 27.87 -16.11 10.02
C THR A 13 26.81 -15.19 9.41
N SER A 14 27.21 -14.21 8.61
CA SER A 14 26.33 -13.13 8.11
C SER A 14 25.24 -13.68 7.18
N ARG A 15 24.05 -13.94 7.73
CA ARG A 15 22.86 -14.33 6.96
C ARG A 15 22.03 -13.06 6.73
N LYS A 16 21.55 -12.84 5.50
CA LYS A 16 20.64 -11.73 5.16
C LYS A 16 19.35 -11.92 5.97
N VAL A 17 18.90 -10.87 6.66
CA VAL A 17 17.61 -10.88 7.36
C VAL A 17 16.54 -10.53 6.34
N ASP A 18 15.58 -11.43 6.13
CA ASP A 18 14.55 -11.26 5.10
C ASP A 18 13.30 -10.59 5.70
N TYR A 19 12.94 -10.92 6.95
CA TYR A 19 11.72 -10.42 7.60
C TYR A 19 11.92 -10.21 9.10
N VAL A 20 11.13 -9.29 9.67
CA VAL A 20 11.17 -8.96 11.10
C VAL A 20 9.78 -8.99 11.70
N LEU A 21 9.64 -9.72 12.81
CA LEU A 21 8.45 -9.70 13.67
C LEU A 21 8.74 -8.87 14.91
N CYS A 22 7.80 -8.00 15.25
CA CYS A 22 7.85 -7.15 16.43
C CYS A 22 6.72 -7.55 17.39
N TYR A 23 7.03 -7.68 18.68
CA TYR A 23 6.02 -7.87 19.72
C TYR A 23 6.37 -7.12 20.99
N LYS A 24 5.35 -6.72 21.74
CA LYS A 24 5.50 -6.10 23.07
C LYS A 24 5.35 -7.16 24.14
N TYR A 25 6.13 -7.08 25.20
CA TYR A 25 6.00 -7.94 26.38
C TYR A 25 5.95 -7.09 27.65
N LYS A 26 4.98 -7.37 28.52
CA LYS A 26 4.90 -6.73 29.85
C LYS A 26 5.88 -7.43 30.80
N LYS A 27 6.91 -6.70 31.25
CA LYS A 27 7.79 -7.19 32.32
C LYS A 27 6.96 -7.34 33.60
N ARG A 28 6.79 -8.57 34.12
CA ARG A 28 6.20 -8.77 35.45
C ARG A 28 7.03 -7.95 36.45
N ARG A 29 6.45 -6.88 37.00
CA ARG A 29 6.88 -6.42 38.33
C ARG A 29 6.51 -7.57 39.26
N ALA A 30 7.51 -8.23 39.83
CA ALA A 30 7.29 -9.28 40.82
C ALA A 30 6.53 -8.68 42.00
N SER A 31 5.19 -8.77 41.99
CA SER A 31 4.38 -8.54 43.17
C SER A 31 4.68 -9.70 44.11
N LYS A 32 5.33 -9.38 45.25
CA LYS A 32 5.48 -10.32 46.37
C LYS A 32 4.13 -10.97 46.64
N ALA A 33 4.09 -12.29 46.59
CA ALA A 33 2.94 -13.08 46.99
C ALA A 33 2.55 -12.69 48.43
N ARG A 34 1.38 -12.08 48.61
CA ARG A 34 0.73 -11.99 49.92
C ARG A 34 0.01 -13.32 50.13
N LEU A 35 0.61 -14.17 50.94
CA LEU A 35 -0.01 -15.37 51.51
C LEU A 35 -1.33 -14.98 52.19
N SER A 36 -2.37 -15.76 51.92
CA SER A 36 -3.68 -15.70 52.56
C SER A 36 -3.62 -16.29 53.98
N ILE A 37 -4.20 -15.59 54.95
CA ILE A 37 -4.62 -16.16 56.24
C ILE A 37 -6.07 -15.74 56.46
N ALA A 38 -6.91 -16.74 56.69
CA ALA A 38 -8.32 -16.58 57.02
C ALA A 38 -8.52 -16.51 58.55
N SER A 39 -9.59 -15.79 58.93
CA SER A 39 -10.57 -16.16 59.96
C SER A 39 -10.60 -15.40 61.30
N ASN A 40 -11.79 -14.84 61.52
CA ASN A 40 -12.54 -14.54 62.75
C ASN A 40 -12.24 -13.28 63.56
N GLY A 41 -13.35 -12.62 63.91
CA GLY A 41 -13.40 -11.21 64.26
C GLY A 41 -13.82 -10.89 65.68
N SER A 42 -13.80 -9.59 65.97
CA SER A 42 -14.60 -8.86 66.96
C SER A 42 -14.17 -7.38 66.89
N ILE A 43 -15.17 -6.49 66.81
CA ILE A 43 -15.02 -5.02 66.77
C ILE A 43 -15.01 -4.52 68.24
N PRO A 44 -14.29 -3.43 68.59
CA PRO A 44 -14.99 -2.15 68.74
C PRO A 44 -14.22 -0.88 68.28
N ILE A 45 -14.98 -0.03 67.57
CA ILE A 45 -15.19 1.43 67.75
C ILE A 45 -14.10 2.44 67.34
N GLN A 46 -14.61 3.42 66.58
CA GLN A 46 -14.03 4.58 65.89
C GLN A 46 -13.66 5.77 66.82
N ILE A 47 -12.82 6.69 66.31
CA ILE A 47 -13.04 8.16 66.21
C ILE A 47 -11.80 8.81 65.52
N PRO A 48 -11.95 9.94 64.80
CA PRO A 48 -11.63 10.03 63.38
C PRO A 48 -10.61 11.12 63.01
N GLY A 49 -10.17 11.15 61.76
CA GLY A 49 -9.42 12.29 61.24
C GLY A 49 -8.94 12.18 59.80
N HIS A 50 -9.71 12.80 58.90
CA HIS A 50 -9.21 13.59 57.77
C HIS A 50 -9.09 12.95 56.37
N TRP A 51 -10.24 12.83 55.73
CA TRP A 51 -10.55 12.95 54.29
C TRP A 51 -11.90 13.71 54.29
N ASP A 52 -12.25 14.71 53.48
CA ASP A 52 -11.95 15.11 52.11
C ASP A 52 -12.45 16.55 51.91
N THR A 53 -12.06 17.22 50.81
CA THR A 53 -12.90 18.17 50.03
C THR A 53 -12.11 18.54 48.77
N GLU A 54 -12.59 18.58 47.53
CA GLU A 54 -13.88 18.36 46.82
C GLU A 54 -13.52 18.65 45.31
N ALA A 55 -14.25 18.32 44.24
CA ALA A 55 -15.67 18.00 44.06
C ALA A 55 -15.94 17.24 42.73
N GLU A 56 -16.97 16.41 42.80
CA GLU A 56 -17.82 15.79 41.76
C GLU A 56 -18.61 16.82 40.92
N SER A 57 -19.15 16.49 39.73
CA SER A 57 -20.41 15.75 39.48
C SER A 57 -20.63 15.69 37.95
N GLY A 58 -21.15 14.64 37.28
CA GLY A 58 -22.30 13.75 37.54
C GLY A 58 -23.50 14.26 36.72
N GLU A 59 -23.96 13.63 35.62
CA GLU A 59 -24.98 12.56 35.60
C GLU A 59 -25.19 12.03 34.15
N THR A 60 -24.96 10.73 33.90
CA THR A 60 -25.89 9.58 33.71
C THR A 60 -26.61 9.42 32.35
N GLY A 61 -26.30 8.29 31.70
CA GLY A 61 -27.06 7.62 30.65
C GLY A 61 -26.34 6.35 30.17
N ALA A 62 -26.77 5.16 30.61
CA ALA A 62 -26.23 3.84 30.25
C ALA A 62 -26.94 3.24 29.01
N PRO A 63 -26.60 2.03 28.54
CA PRO A 63 -25.34 1.62 27.92
C PRO A 63 -25.58 1.11 26.48
N ALA A 64 -24.71 1.43 25.53
CA ALA A 64 -24.60 0.69 24.28
C ALA A 64 -23.33 -0.16 24.36
N GLY A 65 -23.51 -1.48 24.34
CA GLY A 65 -22.42 -2.43 24.49
C GLY A 65 -21.47 -2.37 23.31
N ASP A 66 -20.28 -1.84 23.55
CA ASP A 66 -19.11 -2.22 22.78
C ASP A 66 -18.71 -3.63 23.24
N ALA A 67 -18.76 -4.56 22.30
CA ALA A 67 -18.21 -5.89 22.49
C ALA A 67 -16.70 -5.76 22.71
N GLU A 68 -16.28 -5.77 23.98
CA GLU A 68 -14.88 -5.96 24.34
C GLU A 68 -14.43 -7.30 23.75
N VAL A 69 -13.57 -7.21 22.71
CA VAL A 69 -12.80 -8.35 22.20
C VAL A 69 -12.11 -8.99 23.41
N PRO A 70 -12.20 -10.32 23.62
CA PRO A 70 -11.59 -10.96 24.77
C PRO A 70 -10.11 -10.61 24.78
N MET A 71 -9.68 -9.82 25.78
CA MET A 71 -8.28 -9.48 25.97
C MET A 71 -7.52 -10.76 26.30
N LEU A 72 -6.93 -11.38 25.27
CA LEU A 72 -6.06 -12.55 25.40
C LEU A 72 -5.00 -12.27 26.48
N SER A 73 -4.85 -13.21 27.40
CA SER A 73 -3.84 -13.14 28.46
C SER A 73 -2.45 -13.10 27.84
N GLU A 74 -1.50 -12.42 28.48
CA GLU A 74 -0.12 -12.36 28.01
C GLU A 74 0.54 -13.75 27.96
N GLU A 75 0.07 -14.69 28.79
CA GLU A 75 0.49 -16.09 28.80
C GLU A 75 -0.06 -16.85 27.57
N GLU A 76 -1.30 -16.59 27.17
CA GLU A 76 -1.90 -17.16 25.96
C GLU A 76 -1.22 -16.61 24.69
N LYS A 77 -0.90 -15.32 24.67
CA LYS A 77 -0.11 -14.70 23.59
C LYS A 77 1.30 -15.30 23.49
N ALA A 78 1.93 -15.62 24.62
CA ALA A 78 3.24 -16.25 24.62
C ALA A 78 3.18 -17.68 24.06
N LEU A 79 2.15 -18.45 24.44
CA LEU A 79 1.95 -19.81 23.94
C LEU A 79 1.68 -19.82 22.43
N MET A 80 0.81 -18.93 21.94
CA MET A 80 0.55 -18.80 20.50
C MET A 80 1.81 -18.40 19.70
N ARG A 81 2.70 -17.57 20.27
CA ARG A 81 3.98 -17.26 19.63
C ARG A 81 4.88 -18.48 19.56
N GLU A 82 4.99 -19.24 20.64
CA GLU A 82 5.82 -20.45 20.68
C GLU A 82 5.34 -21.50 19.67
N GLU A 83 4.03 -21.71 19.55
CA GLU A 83 3.44 -22.62 18.55
C GLU A 83 3.72 -22.14 17.12
N PHE A 84 3.54 -20.84 16.84
CA PHE A 84 3.84 -20.27 15.53
C PHE A 84 5.33 -20.37 15.17
N GLU A 85 6.22 -20.05 16.12
CA GLU A 85 7.67 -20.15 15.92
C GLU A 85 8.13 -21.60 15.72
N ALA A 86 7.52 -22.56 16.43
CA ALA A 86 7.76 -23.98 16.20
C ALA A 86 7.33 -24.39 14.78
N GLY A 87 6.17 -23.94 14.32
CA GLY A 87 5.70 -24.19 12.94
C GLY A 87 6.64 -23.59 11.88
N LEU A 88 7.23 -22.42 12.13
CA LEU A 88 8.23 -21.83 11.24
C LEU A 88 9.51 -22.68 11.19
N LEU A 89 9.98 -23.18 12.34
CA LEU A 89 11.14 -24.08 12.41
C LEU A 89 10.87 -25.42 11.71
N GLU A 90 9.68 -25.98 11.86
CA GLU A 90 9.24 -27.21 11.20
C GLU A 90 9.14 -27.04 9.67
N ALA A 91 8.71 -25.87 9.20
CA ALA A 91 8.76 -25.50 7.79
C ALA A 91 10.21 -25.32 7.27
N GLY A 92 11.19 -25.27 8.18
CA GLY A 92 12.63 -25.19 7.92
C GLY A 92 13.18 -23.77 7.85
N LEU A 93 12.40 -22.77 8.26
CA LEU A 93 12.86 -21.38 8.38
C LEU A 93 13.84 -21.25 9.55
N GLN A 94 14.74 -20.27 9.46
CA GLN A 94 15.71 -19.99 10.52
C GLN A 94 15.32 -18.71 11.25
N LEU A 95 15.23 -18.79 12.58
CA LEU A 95 14.88 -17.66 13.42
C LEU A 95 16.07 -17.22 14.28
N GLU A 96 16.25 -15.91 14.41
CA GLU A 96 17.18 -15.28 15.33
C GLU A 96 16.42 -14.31 16.24
N ARG A 97 16.40 -14.59 17.55
CA ARG A 97 15.80 -13.68 18.54
C ARG A 97 16.83 -12.65 19.01
N ASP A 98 16.45 -11.38 19.01
CA ASP A 98 17.26 -10.33 19.63
C ASP A 98 17.28 -10.48 21.15
N LYS A 99 18.40 -10.10 21.76
CA LYS A 99 18.51 -10.03 23.22
C LYS A 99 17.52 -9.00 23.75
N GLU A 100 16.76 -9.38 24.78
CA GLU A 100 15.76 -8.55 25.43
C GLU A 100 16.31 -7.15 25.78
N ARG A 101 15.73 -6.12 25.15
CA ARG A 101 16.05 -4.71 25.45
C ARG A 101 15.16 -4.22 26.59
N SER A 102 15.65 -3.23 27.34
CA SER A 102 14.92 -2.59 28.46
C SER A 102 13.58 -1.94 28.07
N ASN A 103 13.28 -1.85 26.77
CA ASN A 103 12.14 -1.13 26.22
C ASN A 103 10.85 -1.97 26.15
N GLY A 104 10.88 -3.25 26.55
CA GLY A 104 9.69 -4.13 26.54
C GLY A 104 9.22 -4.53 25.15
N ILE A 105 10.10 -4.41 24.15
CA ILE A 105 9.84 -4.79 22.74
C ILE A 105 10.85 -5.88 22.37
N GLY A 106 10.34 -6.98 21.81
CA GLY A 106 11.12 -8.08 21.26
C GLY A 106 11.10 -8.03 19.73
N PHE A 107 12.24 -8.35 19.12
CA PHE A 107 12.39 -8.51 17.68
C PHE A 107 12.80 -9.93 17.35
N ILE A 108 12.14 -10.52 16.36
CA ILE A 108 12.49 -11.82 15.79
C ILE A 108 12.89 -11.58 14.35
N ARG A 109 14.13 -11.95 14.02
CA ARG A 109 14.69 -11.86 12.68
C ARG A 109 14.55 -13.22 12.00
N LEU A 110 14.00 -13.21 10.80
CA LEU A 110 13.72 -14.40 10.01
C LEU A 110 14.68 -14.48 8.83
N HIS A 111 15.14 -15.69 8.56
CA HIS A 111 16.04 -16.01 7.47
C HIS A 111 15.48 -17.19 6.68
N ILE A 112 15.40 -17.05 5.35
CA ILE A 112 14.92 -18.10 4.46
C ILE A 112 16.11 -18.82 3.83
N PRO A 113 16.31 -20.12 4.12
CA PRO A 113 17.24 -20.94 3.38
C PRO A 113 16.87 -21.07 1.90
N TRP A 114 17.87 -21.02 1.02
CA TRP A 114 17.70 -21.19 -0.43
C TRP A 114 16.87 -22.42 -0.85
N PRO A 115 16.97 -23.60 -0.21
CA PRO A 115 16.13 -24.75 -0.56
C PRO A 115 14.62 -24.47 -0.44
N ILE A 116 14.20 -23.78 0.61
CA ILE A 116 12.78 -23.43 0.84
C ILE A 116 12.34 -22.40 -0.19
N LEU A 117 13.15 -21.35 -0.36
CA LEU A 117 12.87 -20.32 -1.34
C LEU A 117 12.69 -20.90 -2.76
N SER A 118 13.60 -21.80 -3.15
CA SER A 118 13.55 -22.43 -4.48
C SER A 118 12.33 -23.32 -4.66
N ARG A 119 11.91 -24.05 -3.61
CA ARG A 119 10.72 -24.90 -3.63
C ARG A 119 9.46 -24.05 -3.82
N GLU A 120 9.37 -22.96 -3.09
CA GLU A 120 8.19 -22.10 -3.12
C GLU A 120 8.11 -21.29 -4.43
N ALA A 121 9.25 -20.81 -4.93
CA ALA A 121 9.33 -20.16 -6.24
C ALA A 121 8.89 -21.09 -7.40
N GLU A 122 9.13 -22.40 -7.26
CA GLU A 122 8.67 -23.43 -8.20
C GLU A 122 7.15 -23.63 -8.12
N LEU A 123 6.58 -23.67 -6.91
CA LEU A 123 5.12 -23.78 -6.70
C LEU A 123 4.36 -22.60 -7.30
N GLN A 124 4.88 -21.38 -7.10
CA GLN A 124 4.32 -20.13 -7.62
C GLN A 124 4.65 -19.89 -9.11
N LYS A 125 5.37 -20.81 -9.76
CA LYS A 125 5.78 -20.74 -11.18
C LYS A 125 6.41 -19.40 -11.55
N ILE A 126 7.20 -18.82 -10.64
CA ILE A 126 7.83 -17.51 -10.86
C ILE A 126 8.73 -17.60 -12.10
N LYS A 127 8.62 -16.64 -13.02
CA LYS A 127 9.44 -16.64 -14.23
C LYS A 127 10.77 -15.93 -13.97
N VAL A 128 11.87 -16.61 -14.26
CA VAL A 128 13.24 -16.11 -14.07
C VAL A 128 13.93 -15.95 -15.42
N ALA A 129 14.82 -14.96 -15.52
CA ALA A 129 15.61 -14.71 -16.71
C ALA A 129 16.55 -15.90 -17.02
N VAL A 130 16.51 -16.38 -18.26
CA VAL A 130 17.33 -17.50 -18.75
C VAL A 130 18.43 -16.98 -19.65
N LYS A 131 19.60 -17.63 -19.66
CA LYS A 131 20.76 -17.27 -20.51
C LYS A 131 20.46 -17.17 -22.02
N LYS A 132 19.31 -17.66 -22.48
CA LYS A 132 18.87 -17.55 -23.88
C LYS A 132 18.47 -16.12 -24.20
N LYS A 133 19.16 -15.54 -25.18
CA LYS A 133 18.92 -14.19 -25.67
C LYS A 133 18.16 -14.26 -27.01
N CYS A 134 17.17 -13.41 -27.17
CA CYS A 134 16.44 -13.24 -28.43
C CYS A 134 16.83 -11.91 -29.08
N GLU A 135 17.11 -11.92 -30.38
CA GLU A 135 17.39 -10.71 -31.15
C GLU A 135 16.11 -9.94 -31.43
N LEU A 136 16.10 -8.65 -31.09
CA LEU A 136 14.97 -7.76 -31.37
C LEU A 136 15.04 -7.30 -32.83
N ARG A 137 14.03 -7.67 -33.63
CA ARG A 137 13.88 -7.20 -35.00
C ARG A 137 13.57 -5.70 -35.01
N LYS A 138 14.48 -4.89 -35.57
CA LYS A 138 14.24 -3.45 -35.79
C LYS A 138 13.08 -3.25 -36.78
N ARG A 139 12.21 -2.30 -36.49
CA ARG A 139 11.09 -1.93 -37.35
C ARG A 139 11.64 -1.21 -38.59
N THR A 140 11.38 -1.72 -39.79
CA THR A 140 11.85 -1.13 -41.05
C THR A 140 10.77 -0.25 -41.69
N GLY A 141 11.19 0.74 -42.49
CA GLY A 141 10.31 1.68 -43.21
C GLY A 141 9.99 2.96 -42.43
N ILE A 142 8.85 3.59 -42.73
CA ILE A 142 8.40 4.87 -42.14
C ILE A 142 8.31 4.79 -40.60
N ALA A 143 7.82 3.65 -40.10
CA ALA A 143 7.72 3.41 -38.66
C ALA A 143 9.09 3.37 -37.95
N GLY A 144 10.15 2.90 -38.63
CA GLY A 144 11.52 2.92 -38.09
C GLY A 144 12.14 4.31 -38.10
N MET A 145 11.76 5.17 -39.06
CA MET A 145 12.20 6.55 -39.10
C MET A 145 11.55 7.38 -37.99
N CYS A 146 10.24 7.22 -37.75
CA CYS A 146 9.56 7.83 -36.61
C CYS A 146 10.14 7.36 -35.27
N ASP A 147 10.44 6.07 -35.13
CA ASP A 147 11.05 5.51 -33.92
C ASP A 147 12.46 6.07 -33.68
N SER A 148 13.26 6.25 -34.73
CA SER A 148 14.59 6.87 -34.65
C SER A 148 14.54 8.35 -34.25
N ILE A 149 13.52 9.08 -34.70
CA ILE A 149 13.29 10.47 -34.32
C ILE A 149 12.83 10.54 -32.87
N MET A 150 11.85 9.70 -32.50
CA MET A 150 11.29 9.62 -31.15
C MET A 150 12.35 9.25 -30.11
N THR A 151 13.20 8.27 -30.40
CA THR A 151 14.30 7.87 -29.52
C THR A 151 15.31 9.00 -29.34
N LYS A 152 15.71 9.71 -30.39
CA LYS A 152 16.60 10.88 -30.29
C LYS A 152 16.00 12.00 -29.45
N VAL A 153 14.72 12.30 -29.62
CA VAL A 153 14.01 13.33 -28.84
C VAL A 153 13.87 12.92 -27.36
N ASN A 154 13.70 11.63 -27.09
CA ASN A 154 13.50 11.11 -25.74
C ASN A 154 14.80 10.80 -24.97
N THR A 155 15.95 10.71 -25.67
CA THR A 155 17.25 10.43 -25.03
C THR A 155 17.63 11.36 -23.86
N PRO A 156 17.47 12.70 -23.92
CA PRO A 156 17.82 13.57 -22.78
C PRO A 156 16.90 13.40 -21.58
N PHE A 157 15.71 12.82 -21.77
CA PHE A 157 14.72 12.60 -20.73
C PHE A 157 14.78 11.17 -20.17
N GLN A 158 15.59 10.27 -20.72
CA GLN A 158 15.70 8.91 -20.19
C GLN A 158 16.53 8.88 -18.87
N PRO A 159 16.07 8.16 -17.84
CA PRO A 159 16.83 7.98 -16.61
C PRO A 159 18.07 7.11 -16.88
N ASP A 160 19.17 7.41 -16.20
CA ASP A 160 20.44 6.68 -16.36
C ASP A 160 20.43 5.42 -15.49
N VAL A 161 19.58 4.47 -15.88
CA VAL A 161 19.37 3.22 -15.14
C VAL A 161 19.73 2.04 -16.04
N PRO A 162 20.49 1.05 -15.53
CA PRO A 162 20.77 -0.16 -16.28
C PRO A 162 19.47 -0.91 -16.57
N ASP A 163 19.16 -1.08 -17.86
CA ASP A 163 18.06 -1.95 -18.30
C ASP A 163 18.48 -3.42 -18.11
N PHE A 164 17.90 -4.08 -17.12
CA PHE A 164 18.25 -5.45 -16.76
C PHE A 164 17.81 -6.47 -17.83
N ASP A 165 16.78 -6.16 -18.61
CA ASP A 165 16.18 -7.09 -19.58
C ASP A 165 16.73 -6.90 -21.00
N VAL A 166 17.21 -5.70 -21.33
CA VAL A 166 17.74 -5.36 -22.67
C VAL A 166 19.23 -5.05 -22.61
N HIS A 167 20.05 -5.98 -23.10
CA HIS A 167 21.49 -5.75 -23.21
C HIS A 167 21.83 -5.25 -24.61
N ARG A 168 22.51 -4.10 -24.66
CA ARG A 168 23.10 -3.55 -25.88
C ARG A 168 24.52 -4.08 -26.01
N ASP A 169 24.77 -4.89 -27.03
CA ASP A 169 26.11 -5.35 -27.33
C ASP A 169 26.94 -4.20 -27.96
N SER A 170 28.07 -3.87 -27.34
CA SER A 170 28.90 -2.70 -27.70
C SER A 170 29.60 -2.85 -29.04
N GLN A 171 29.70 -4.07 -29.55
CA GLN A 171 30.38 -4.37 -30.82
C GLN A 171 29.45 -4.41 -32.03
N THR A 172 28.16 -4.75 -31.85
CA THR A 172 27.23 -5.02 -32.97
C THR A 172 26.02 -4.07 -33.04
N HIS A 173 25.77 -3.25 -32.01
CA HIS A 173 24.57 -2.39 -31.93
C HIS A 173 23.23 -3.15 -32.08
N ILE A 174 23.23 -4.44 -31.74
CA ILE A 174 22.03 -5.31 -31.72
C ILE A 174 21.49 -5.33 -30.29
N HIS A 175 20.17 -5.18 -30.15
CA HIS A 175 19.48 -5.28 -28.87
C HIS A 175 19.03 -6.72 -28.64
N PHE A 176 19.49 -7.29 -27.53
CA PHE A 176 19.08 -8.62 -27.10
C PHE A 176 18.13 -8.51 -25.92
N LYS A 177 16.99 -9.23 -25.98
CA LYS A 177 16.11 -9.41 -24.83
C LYS A 177 16.34 -10.77 -24.21
N THR A 178 16.52 -10.81 -22.89
CA THR A 178 16.64 -12.05 -22.14
C THR A 178 15.27 -12.72 -22.01
N LEU A 179 15.18 -14.01 -22.35
CA LEU A 179 13.93 -14.78 -22.26
C LEU A 179 13.67 -15.18 -20.81
N LYS A 180 12.42 -15.11 -20.37
CA LYS A 180 11.98 -15.52 -19.03
C LYS A 180 11.25 -16.86 -19.11
N HIS A 181 11.60 -17.81 -18.24
CA HIS A 181 10.94 -19.12 -18.16
C HIS A 181 10.54 -19.42 -16.70
N PRO A 182 9.48 -20.22 -16.48
CA PRO A 182 9.13 -20.68 -15.14
C PRO A 182 10.33 -21.31 -14.44
N PHE A 183 10.46 -21.03 -13.15
CA PHE A 183 11.55 -21.53 -12.31
C PHE A 183 11.54 -23.06 -12.29
N ILE A 184 12.69 -23.68 -12.59
CA ILE A 184 12.90 -25.13 -12.51
C ILE A 184 14.16 -25.38 -11.69
N ARG A 185 14.00 -26.05 -10.54
CA ARG A 185 15.05 -26.31 -9.55
C ARG A 185 16.29 -26.98 -10.13
N ASP A 186 16.11 -27.89 -11.09
CA ASP A 186 17.17 -28.75 -11.61
C ASP A 186 18.03 -28.11 -12.72
N LYS A 187 17.68 -26.91 -13.21
CA LYS A 187 18.37 -26.27 -14.36
C LYS A 187 19.19 -25.03 -14.02
N LEU A 188 19.20 -24.57 -12.76
CA LEU A 188 19.92 -23.35 -12.38
C LEU A 188 21.28 -23.69 -11.76
N HIS A 189 22.28 -23.82 -12.62
CA HIS A 189 23.67 -23.75 -12.22
C HIS A 189 24.14 -22.29 -12.33
N LEU A 190 24.48 -21.70 -11.17
CA LEU A 190 25.15 -20.41 -11.00
C LEU A 190 24.32 -19.14 -11.28
N GLY A 191 23.94 -18.46 -10.19
CA GLY A 191 24.48 -17.11 -9.99
C GLY A 191 23.56 -15.91 -10.14
N HIS A 192 22.23 -16.05 -10.19
CA HIS A 192 21.33 -14.90 -9.99
C HIS A 192 20.39 -15.20 -8.81
N LYS A 193 20.78 -14.69 -7.64
CA LYS A 193 19.85 -14.47 -6.54
C LYS A 193 19.02 -13.27 -6.95
N ASP A 194 17.97 -13.48 -7.75
CA ASP A 194 17.06 -12.39 -8.06
C ASP A 194 16.29 -12.06 -6.79
N ASP A 195 16.57 -10.90 -6.19
CA ASP A 195 15.91 -10.42 -4.97
C ASP A 195 14.38 -10.35 -5.12
N CYS A 196 13.86 -10.21 -6.35
CA CYS A 196 12.42 -10.26 -6.64
C CYS A 196 11.77 -11.60 -6.26
N VAL A 197 12.52 -12.71 -6.36
CA VAL A 197 12.02 -14.04 -5.97
C VAL A 197 11.95 -14.15 -4.45
N HIS A 198 12.77 -13.40 -3.71
CA HIS A 198 12.71 -13.40 -2.25
C HIS A 198 11.42 -12.78 -1.74
N ASP A 199 11.04 -11.59 -2.22
CA ASP A 199 9.95 -10.83 -1.62
C ASP A 199 8.55 -11.41 -1.91
N ILE A 200 8.32 -11.93 -3.12
CA ILE A 200 7.03 -12.54 -3.52
C ILE A 200 6.80 -13.85 -2.74
N VAL A 201 7.84 -14.69 -2.69
CA VAL A 201 7.82 -15.95 -1.94
C VAL A 201 7.67 -15.70 -0.44
N LEU A 202 8.36 -14.68 0.08
CA LEU A 202 8.28 -14.28 1.48
C LEU A 202 6.84 -13.89 1.84
N HIS A 203 6.22 -13.00 1.07
CA HIS A 203 4.85 -12.58 1.35
C HIS A 203 3.87 -13.76 1.32
N SER A 204 3.99 -14.66 0.34
CA SER A 204 3.10 -15.83 0.22
C SER A 204 3.32 -16.86 1.34
N LEU A 205 4.56 -17.13 1.74
CA LEU A 205 4.87 -18.02 2.87
C LEU A 205 4.31 -17.51 4.19
N PHE A 206 4.41 -16.20 4.43
CA PHE A 206 3.90 -15.61 5.68
C PHE A 206 2.37 -15.51 5.71
N VAL A 207 1.74 -15.24 4.57
CA VAL A 207 0.27 -15.24 4.45
C VAL A 207 -0.30 -16.65 4.63
N SER A 208 0.24 -17.65 3.92
CA SER A 208 -0.20 -19.05 4.02
C SER A 208 0.02 -19.67 5.40
N GLN A 209 0.96 -19.14 6.19
CA GLN A 209 1.21 -19.58 7.56
C GLN A 209 0.36 -18.84 8.61
N GLY A 210 -0.56 -17.95 8.19
CA GLY A 210 -1.57 -17.37 9.07
C GLY A 210 -1.11 -16.18 9.91
N ILE A 211 -0.01 -15.50 9.54
CA ILE A 211 0.51 -14.36 10.32
C ILE A 211 -0.50 -13.23 10.51
N ASN A 212 -1.37 -13.03 9.53
CA ASN A 212 -2.37 -11.96 9.55
C ASN A 212 -3.40 -12.15 10.66
N SER A 213 -3.74 -13.40 11.01
CA SER A 213 -4.60 -13.69 12.17
C SER A 213 -3.88 -13.37 13.49
N LEU A 214 -2.58 -13.66 13.59
CA LEU A 214 -1.78 -13.35 14.79
C LEU A 214 -1.57 -11.84 14.98
N LEU A 215 -1.47 -11.08 13.88
CA LEU A 215 -1.45 -9.62 13.91
C LEU A 215 -2.81 -9.05 14.33
N ALA A 216 -3.91 -9.56 13.77
CA ALA A 216 -5.27 -9.13 14.13
C ALA A 216 -5.59 -9.40 15.62
N ARG A 217 -5.11 -10.53 16.16
CA ARG A 217 -5.26 -10.91 17.58
C ARG A 217 -4.30 -10.17 18.53
N GLY A 218 -3.40 -9.32 18.01
CA GLY A 218 -2.43 -8.56 18.81
C GLY A 218 -1.37 -9.43 19.50
N VAL A 219 -1.06 -10.61 18.93
CA VAL A 219 0.04 -11.48 19.38
C VAL A 219 1.38 -10.91 18.95
N TYR A 220 1.42 -10.37 17.73
CA TYR A 220 2.48 -9.53 17.18
C TYR A 220 1.94 -8.10 16.97
N ASP A 221 2.81 -7.11 17.14
CA ASP A 221 2.48 -5.68 16.94
C ASP A 221 2.62 -5.29 15.46
N SER A 222 3.66 -5.82 14.79
CA SER A 222 3.92 -5.57 13.37
C SER A 222 4.83 -6.64 12.78
N ALA A 223 4.69 -6.86 11.48
CA ALA A 223 5.58 -7.71 10.68
C ALA A 223 5.96 -6.97 9.39
N PHE A 224 7.25 -6.87 9.08
CA PHE A 224 7.70 -6.12 7.90
C PHE A 224 9.04 -6.64 7.33
N PRO A 225 9.25 -6.53 6.01
CA PRO A 225 10.54 -6.78 5.40
C PRO A 225 11.52 -5.64 5.69
N LEU A 226 12.83 -5.93 5.68
CA LEU A 226 13.86 -4.91 5.88
C LEU A 226 14.28 -4.25 4.58
N HIS A 227 14.49 -2.94 4.64
CA HIS A 227 15.10 -2.18 3.56
C HIS A 227 16.60 -2.45 3.47
N ASP A 228 17.14 -2.58 2.25
CA ASP A 228 18.57 -2.75 2.01
C ASP A 228 19.29 -1.40 2.05
N VAL A 229 19.62 -0.93 3.25
CA VAL A 229 20.13 0.43 3.48
C VAL A 229 21.65 0.53 3.37
N ASN A 230 22.42 -0.57 3.46
CA ASN A 230 23.88 -0.48 3.41
C ASN A 230 24.59 -1.82 3.29
N ASN A 231 25.13 -2.12 2.12
CA ASN A 231 26.38 -2.89 2.00
C ASN A 231 27.30 -2.17 1.02
N LEU A 232 28.17 -1.35 1.58
CA LEU A 232 29.15 -0.47 0.92
C LEU A 232 30.17 -1.17 -0.02
N LEU A 233 30.07 -2.48 -0.26
CA LEU A 233 31.17 -3.25 -0.83
C LEU A 233 30.88 -4.13 -2.05
N LEU A 234 29.63 -4.38 -2.50
CA LEU A 234 29.46 -5.20 -3.71
C LEU A 234 28.16 -5.08 -4.52
N SER A 235 27.17 -4.30 -4.07
CA SER A 235 26.03 -3.89 -4.91
C SER A 235 25.58 -2.50 -4.46
N SER A 236 25.84 -1.49 -5.28
CA SER A 236 25.43 -0.10 -5.06
C SER A 236 23.98 -0.06 -4.55
N GLY A 237 23.76 0.56 -3.38
CA GLY A 237 22.48 0.51 -2.68
C GLY A 237 21.33 0.95 -3.58
N PHE A 238 20.44 0.01 -3.93
CA PHE A 238 19.30 0.24 -4.82
C PHE A 238 18.44 1.44 -4.38
N ILE A 239 18.32 1.65 -3.06
CA ILE A 239 17.60 2.79 -2.48
C ILE A 239 18.29 4.12 -2.78
N GLN A 240 19.62 4.17 -2.66
CA GLN A 240 20.38 5.38 -2.94
C GLN A 240 20.30 5.72 -4.43
N LEU A 241 20.45 4.72 -5.30
CA LEU A 241 20.25 4.89 -6.75
C LEU A 241 18.84 5.38 -7.08
N LEU A 242 17.82 4.79 -6.46
CA LEU A 242 16.42 5.20 -6.68
C LEU A 242 16.14 6.61 -6.16
N HIS A 243 16.76 6.99 -5.04
CA HIS A 243 16.65 8.33 -4.50
C HIS A 243 17.30 9.37 -5.43
N ASP A 244 18.50 9.07 -5.93
CA ASP A 244 19.27 9.99 -6.76
C ASP A 244 18.67 10.16 -8.16
N GLU A 245 18.16 9.09 -8.78
CA GLU A 245 17.60 9.13 -10.14
C GLU A 245 16.09 9.40 -10.22
N TRP A 246 15.34 9.29 -9.12
CA TRP A 246 13.88 9.46 -9.15
C TRP A 246 13.32 10.31 -8.01
N ALA A 247 13.63 10.01 -6.74
CA ALA A 247 13.00 10.69 -5.59
C ALA A 247 13.64 12.05 -5.22
N ASN A 248 14.34 12.69 -6.15
CA ASN A 248 14.99 13.98 -5.97
C ASN A 248 14.31 15.05 -6.84
N TYR A 249 13.95 16.20 -6.25
CA TYR A 249 13.34 17.33 -6.95
C TYR A 249 14.18 17.82 -8.15
N GLY A 250 15.52 17.68 -8.09
CA GLY A 250 16.41 18.03 -9.19
C GLY A 250 16.22 17.19 -10.47
N VAL A 251 15.57 16.03 -10.37
CA VAL A 251 15.45 15.04 -11.45
C VAL A 251 14.01 14.90 -11.97
N MET A 252 13.10 15.80 -11.57
CA MET A 252 11.68 15.77 -11.96
C MET A 252 11.42 15.80 -13.49
N HIS A 253 12.38 16.29 -14.28
CA HIS A 253 12.26 16.39 -15.74
C HIS A 253 12.56 15.07 -16.48
N LYS A 254 13.16 14.08 -15.82
CA LYS A 254 13.43 12.76 -16.43
C LYS A 254 12.17 11.87 -16.40
N TYR A 255 12.14 10.88 -17.29
CA TYR A 255 11.15 9.82 -17.27
C TYR A 255 11.32 8.93 -16.04
N GLN A 256 10.21 8.43 -15.51
CA GLN A 256 10.21 7.58 -14.32
C GLN A 256 10.78 6.19 -14.63
N PRO A 257 11.76 5.68 -13.86
CA PRO A 257 12.32 4.35 -14.02
C PRO A 257 11.40 3.28 -13.40
N VAL A 258 10.28 2.99 -14.08
CA VAL A 258 9.22 2.10 -13.57
C VAL A 258 9.73 0.70 -13.23
N ASP A 259 10.65 0.15 -14.02
CA ASP A 259 11.17 -1.21 -13.79
C ASP A 259 12.04 -1.30 -12.52
N LEU A 260 12.73 -0.20 -12.16
CA LEU A 260 13.50 -0.11 -10.92
C LEU A 260 12.59 0.04 -9.69
N ILE A 261 11.56 0.88 -9.81
CA ILE A 261 10.51 1.05 -8.79
C ILE A 261 9.83 -0.28 -8.54
N ARG A 262 9.45 -1.00 -9.60
CA ARG A 262 8.86 -2.34 -9.51
C ARG A 262 9.77 -3.32 -8.79
N LYS A 263 11.06 -3.34 -9.13
CA LYS A 263 12.02 -4.26 -8.51
C LYS A 263 12.14 -4.06 -7.00
N TYR A 264 11.96 -2.84 -6.51
CA TYR A 264 12.13 -2.50 -5.09
C TYR A 264 10.81 -2.51 -4.30
N PHE A 265 9.73 -1.96 -4.87
CA PHE A 265 8.43 -1.83 -4.19
C PHE A 265 7.41 -2.90 -4.61
N GLY A 266 7.71 -3.72 -5.61
CA GLY A 266 6.79 -4.68 -6.18
C GLY A 266 5.90 -4.11 -7.29
N GLU A 267 5.08 -4.99 -7.86
CA GLU A 267 4.32 -4.70 -9.07
C GLU A 267 3.13 -3.77 -8.86
N GLN A 268 2.48 -3.80 -7.70
CA GLN A 268 1.34 -2.93 -7.39
C GLN A 268 1.76 -1.44 -7.38
N ILE A 269 2.82 -1.13 -6.65
CA ILE A 269 3.36 0.23 -6.54
C ILE A 269 4.01 0.64 -7.87
N GLY A 270 4.70 -0.29 -8.55
CA GLY A 270 5.22 -0.05 -9.89
C GLY A 270 4.12 0.33 -10.89
N LEU A 271 2.97 -0.36 -10.89
CA LEU A 271 1.85 -0.06 -11.77
C LEU A 271 1.23 1.31 -11.47
N TYR A 272 1.12 1.68 -10.20
CA TYR A 272 0.64 3.00 -9.79
C TYR A 272 1.50 4.13 -10.37
N PHE A 273 2.83 4.06 -10.19
CA PHE A 273 3.73 5.08 -10.73
C PHE A 273 3.76 5.06 -12.27
N ALA A 274 3.64 3.88 -12.89
CA ALA A 274 3.50 3.78 -14.35
C ALA A 274 2.26 4.54 -14.86
N TRP A 275 1.11 4.39 -14.19
CA TRP A 275 -0.12 5.11 -14.51
C TRP A 275 0.05 6.62 -14.34
N LEU A 276 0.59 7.02 -13.19
CA LEU A 276 0.81 8.43 -12.86
C LEU A 276 1.72 9.12 -13.89
N GLY A 277 2.79 8.45 -14.30
CA GLY A 277 3.71 8.95 -15.32
C GLY A 277 3.03 9.17 -16.67
N VAL A 278 2.24 8.20 -17.14
CA VAL A 278 1.47 8.32 -18.39
C VAL A 278 0.41 9.41 -18.30
N TYR A 279 -0.30 9.51 -17.18
CA TYR A 279 -1.31 10.54 -16.94
C TYR A 279 -0.70 11.95 -17.00
N THR A 280 0.43 12.15 -16.32
CA THR A 280 1.13 13.44 -16.32
C THR A 280 1.64 13.81 -17.71
N GLN A 281 2.18 12.85 -18.47
CA GLN A 281 2.63 13.09 -19.85
C GLN A 281 1.47 13.44 -20.78
N LEU A 282 0.34 12.75 -20.66
CA LEU A 282 -0.84 13.00 -21.49
C LEU A 282 -1.62 14.25 -21.07
N LEU A 283 -1.38 14.81 -19.88
CA LEU A 283 -1.92 16.11 -19.48
C LEU A 283 -1.21 17.31 -20.14
N ILE A 284 0.00 17.13 -20.68
CA ILE A 284 0.75 18.23 -21.30
C ILE A 284 -0.04 18.87 -22.47
N PRO A 285 -0.60 18.13 -23.45
CA PRO A 285 -1.38 18.74 -24.53
C PRO A 285 -2.66 19.48 -24.06
N PRO A 286 -3.50 18.91 -23.17
CA PRO A 286 -4.60 19.66 -22.55
C PRO A 286 -4.17 20.92 -21.83
N SER A 287 -3.06 20.89 -21.07
CA SER A 287 -2.57 22.06 -20.36
C SER A 287 -2.13 23.17 -21.32
N VAL A 288 -1.40 22.82 -22.40
CA VAL A 288 -0.99 23.79 -23.42
C VAL A 288 -2.22 24.40 -24.12
N LEU A 289 -3.18 23.56 -24.54
CA LEU A 289 -4.40 24.04 -25.18
C LEU A 289 -5.25 24.90 -24.24
N GLY A 290 -5.36 24.52 -22.97
CA GLY A 290 -6.07 25.27 -21.95
C GLY A 290 -5.47 26.67 -21.73
N ILE A 291 -4.15 26.78 -21.69
CA ILE A 291 -3.45 28.09 -21.61
C ILE A 291 -3.75 28.93 -22.85
N ILE A 292 -3.73 28.34 -24.06
CA ILE A 292 -4.05 29.06 -25.30
C ILE A 292 -5.49 29.60 -25.28
N VAL A 293 -6.45 28.79 -24.86
CA VAL A 293 -7.87 29.20 -24.75
C VAL A 293 -8.07 30.27 -23.68
N PHE A 294 -7.36 30.16 -22.56
CA PHE A 294 -7.40 31.18 -21.51
C PHE A 294 -6.81 32.52 -21.98
N LEU A 295 -5.66 32.49 -22.66
CA LEU A 295 -5.07 33.69 -23.28
C LEU A 295 -5.99 34.31 -24.33
N TYR A 296 -6.66 33.48 -25.14
CA TYR A 296 -7.68 33.97 -26.08
C TYR A 296 -8.79 34.73 -25.35
N GLY A 297 -9.33 34.18 -24.25
CA GLY A 297 -10.33 34.87 -23.44
C GLY A 297 -9.86 36.21 -22.90
N ILE A 298 -8.60 36.31 -22.45
CA ILE A 298 -8.00 37.59 -21.99
C ILE A 298 -7.93 38.60 -23.13
N PHE A 299 -7.52 38.19 -24.34
CA PHE A 299 -7.40 39.12 -25.46
C PHE A 299 -8.76 39.58 -26.01
N THR A 300 -9.83 38.79 -25.87
CA THR A 300 -11.15 39.13 -26.42
C THR A 300 -12.13 39.72 -25.40
N VAL A 301 -11.80 39.77 -24.11
CA VAL A 301 -12.70 40.22 -23.04
C VAL A 301 -13.22 41.66 -23.22
N ASP A 302 -12.35 42.55 -23.73
CA ASP A 302 -12.69 43.96 -23.93
C ASP A 302 -13.47 44.21 -25.24
N THR A 303 -13.54 43.21 -26.12
CA THR A 303 -14.29 43.27 -27.39
C THR A 303 -15.67 42.62 -27.33
N ASN A 304 -15.97 41.92 -26.25
CA ASN A 304 -17.22 41.19 -26.11
C ASN A 304 -18.35 42.12 -25.65
N VAL A 305 -19.45 42.15 -26.40
CA VAL A 305 -20.56 43.09 -26.20
C VAL A 305 -21.19 42.97 -24.80
N PRO A 306 -21.51 41.77 -24.27
CA PRO A 306 -22.10 41.64 -22.93
C PRO A 306 -21.20 42.08 -21.78
N SER A 307 -19.88 41.85 -21.85
CA SER A 307 -18.94 42.33 -20.83
C SER A 307 -18.77 43.84 -20.91
N GLN A 308 -18.80 44.41 -22.12
CA GLN A 308 -18.74 45.85 -22.31
C GLN A 308 -20.01 46.55 -21.77
N GLU A 309 -21.20 46.04 -22.10
CA GLU A 309 -22.48 46.58 -21.60
C GLU A 309 -22.62 46.47 -20.08
N THR A 310 -22.14 45.37 -19.49
CA THR A 310 -22.15 45.21 -18.03
C THR A 310 -21.20 46.18 -17.34
N CYS A 311 -20.07 46.53 -17.96
CA CYS A 311 -19.03 47.38 -17.39
C CYS A 311 -19.17 48.87 -17.74
N ASP A 312 -20.19 49.26 -18.51
CA ASP A 312 -20.38 50.65 -18.92
C ASP A 312 -21.26 51.39 -17.90
N ASP A 313 -20.62 52.30 -17.15
CA ASP A 313 -21.27 53.12 -16.12
C ASP A 313 -22.29 54.12 -16.72
N ASN A 314 -22.22 54.41 -18.02
CA ASN A 314 -23.11 55.40 -18.65
C ASN A 314 -24.55 54.87 -18.83
N LEU A 315 -24.74 53.55 -18.85
CA LEU A 315 -26.04 52.92 -19.07
C LEU A 315 -26.96 53.01 -17.83
N ASN A 316 -26.43 53.37 -16.65
CA ASN A 316 -27.14 53.58 -15.37
C ASN A 316 -28.30 52.58 -15.11
N ILE A 317 -28.09 51.30 -15.44
CA ILE A 317 -29.09 50.24 -15.30
C ILE A 317 -29.14 49.82 -13.83
N THR A 318 -30.33 50.00 -13.22
CA THR A 318 -30.60 49.61 -11.83
C THR A 318 -31.29 48.26 -11.80
N MET A 319 -30.69 47.30 -11.10
CA MET A 319 -31.19 45.95 -10.96
C MET A 319 -32.05 45.81 -9.71
N CYS A 320 -33.06 44.93 -9.78
CA CYS A 320 -33.93 44.62 -8.65
C CYS A 320 -33.13 43.96 -7.52
N PRO A 321 -33.52 44.17 -6.26
CA PRO A 321 -32.95 43.46 -5.12
C PRO A 321 -33.17 41.95 -5.27
N LEU A 322 -32.17 41.16 -4.85
CA LEU A 322 -32.24 39.70 -4.87
C LEU A 322 -33.02 39.09 -3.69
N CYS A 323 -33.52 39.92 -2.76
CA CYS A 323 -34.18 39.47 -1.55
C CYS A 323 -35.60 40.03 -1.42
N ASP A 324 -36.50 39.24 -0.82
CA ASP A 324 -37.91 39.62 -0.58
C ASP A 324 -38.10 40.59 0.61
N GLY A 325 -37.03 40.87 1.37
CA GLY A 325 -37.02 41.77 2.54
C GLY A 325 -36.61 43.21 2.20
N VAL A 326 -35.89 43.85 3.13
CA VAL A 326 -35.30 45.18 2.90
C VAL A 326 -33.90 45.00 2.31
N CYS A 327 -33.80 45.06 0.99
CA CYS A 327 -32.54 45.12 0.26
C CYS A 327 -32.50 46.34 -0.64
N ASP A 328 -31.31 46.90 -0.80
CA ASP A 328 -31.08 48.02 -1.70
C ASP A 328 -31.06 47.54 -3.16
N TYR A 329 -31.49 48.43 -4.04
CA TYR A 329 -31.25 48.29 -5.47
C TYR A 329 -29.75 48.39 -5.75
N TRP A 330 -29.27 47.65 -6.75
CA TRP A 330 -27.85 47.63 -7.09
C TRP A 330 -27.65 47.97 -8.58
N HIS A 331 -26.50 48.54 -8.91
CA HIS A 331 -26.18 48.93 -10.28
C HIS A 331 -25.51 47.78 -11.03
N LEU A 332 -25.85 47.58 -12.30
CA LEU A 332 -25.28 46.50 -13.11
C LEU A 332 -23.74 46.57 -13.18
N SER A 333 -23.16 47.77 -13.24
CA SER A 333 -21.70 47.96 -13.30
C SER A 333 -20.95 47.52 -12.06
N SER A 334 -21.62 47.36 -10.91
CA SER A 334 -20.97 46.82 -9.71
C SER A 334 -20.52 45.36 -9.87
N VAL A 335 -21.05 44.63 -10.85
CA VAL A 335 -20.76 43.21 -11.12
C VAL A 335 -19.86 43.03 -12.35
N CYS A 336 -19.29 44.12 -12.88
CA CYS A 336 -18.38 44.11 -14.03
C CYS A 336 -17.22 43.09 -13.90
N SER A 337 -16.59 43.00 -12.73
CA SER A 337 -15.48 42.06 -12.49
C SER A 337 -15.91 40.59 -12.64
N LEU A 338 -17.09 40.25 -12.14
CA LEU A 338 -17.66 38.91 -12.26
C LEU A 338 -18.05 38.61 -13.71
N ALA A 339 -18.65 39.57 -14.43
CA ALA A 339 -19.00 39.39 -15.84
C ALA A 339 -17.76 39.17 -16.73
N ARG A 340 -16.67 39.91 -16.48
CA ARG A 340 -15.38 39.69 -17.16
C ARG A 340 -14.78 38.34 -16.80
N ALA A 341 -14.81 37.95 -15.54
CA ALA A 341 -14.32 36.64 -15.10
C ALA A 341 -15.12 35.49 -15.72
N SER A 342 -16.45 35.58 -15.79
CA SER A 342 -17.30 34.58 -16.43
C SER A 342 -16.95 34.42 -17.91
N TYR A 343 -16.71 35.50 -18.65
CA TYR A 343 -16.31 35.40 -20.06
C TYR A 343 -14.94 34.73 -20.27
N LEU A 344 -13.99 34.88 -19.33
CA LEU A 344 -12.71 34.17 -19.41
C LEU A 344 -12.89 32.64 -19.41
N PHE A 345 -13.90 32.14 -18.71
CA PHE A 345 -14.23 30.71 -18.65
C PHE A 345 -15.28 30.28 -19.70
N ASP A 346 -16.19 31.18 -20.07
CA ASP A 346 -17.32 30.90 -20.96
C ASP A 346 -17.20 31.71 -22.26
N ASN A 347 -16.21 31.35 -23.07
CA ASN A 347 -16.02 31.92 -24.40
C ASN A 347 -16.21 30.85 -25.50
N GLY A 348 -16.36 31.28 -26.76
CA GLY A 348 -16.58 30.34 -27.87
C GLY A 348 -15.49 29.26 -28.03
N ALA A 349 -14.25 29.54 -27.62
CA ALA A 349 -13.16 28.58 -27.68
C ALA A 349 -13.23 27.50 -26.58
N THR A 350 -13.91 27.75 -25.45
CA THR A 350 -14.09 26.73 -24.41
C THR A 350 -15.03 25.61 -24.83
N VAL A 351 -15.94 25.86 -25.78
CA VAL A 351 -16.74 24.81 -26.44
C VAL A 351 -15.85 23.83 -27.22
N LEU A 352 -14.89 24.35 -28.00
CA LEU A 352 -13.93 23.51 -28.74
C LEU A 352 -13.02 22.75 -27.76
N PHE A 353 -12.61 23.39 -26.67
CA PHE A 353 -11.85 22.75 -25.60
C PHE A 353 -12.62 21.61 -24.94
N ALA A 354 -13.93 21.77 -24.68
CA ALA A 354 -14.76 20.72 -24.09
C ALA A 354 -14.87 19.47 -25.00
N ILE A 355 -15.02 19.68 -26.32
CA ILE A 355 -15.00 18.58 -27.31
C ILE A 355 -13.63 17.89 -27.29
N PHE A 356 -12.54 18.66 -27.29
CA PHE A 356 -11.19 18.13 -27.18
C PHE A 356 -10.99 17.32 -25.89
N MET A 357 -11.43 17.81 -24.74
CA MET A 357 -11.31 17.11 -23.45
C MET A 357 -12.05 15.78 -23.44
N SER A 358 -13.22 15.73 -24.09
CA SER A 358 -14.00 14.50 -24.24
C SER A 358 -13.26 13.45 -25.09
N LEU A 359 -12.68 13.87 -26.22
CA LEU A 359 -11.86 12.99 -27.06
C LEU A 359 -10.56 12.58 -26.38
N TRP A 360 -9.91 13.52 -25.68
CA TRP A 360 -8.70 13.27 -24.93
C TRP A 360 -8.91 12.22 -23.84
N ALA A 361 -10.01 12.29 -23.08
CA ALA A 361 -10.33 11.30 -22.04
C ALA A 361 -10.48 9.89 -22.63
N ALA A 362 -11.16 9.76 -23.78
CA ALA A 362 -11.29 8.49 -24.49
C ALA A 362 -9.93 7.98 -24.99
N CYS A 363 -9.12 8.84 -25.62
CA CYS A 363 -7.77 8.50 -26.07
C CYS A 363 -6.85 8.11 -24.91
N PHE A 364 -6.94 8.79 -23.77
CA PHE A 364 -6.18 8.51 -22.55
C PHE A 364 -6.46 7.10 -22.04
N LEU A 365 -7.74 6.74 -21.90
CA LEU A 365 -8.13 5.40 -21.41
C LEU A 365 -7.67 4.29 -22.36
N GLU A 366 -7.82 4.48 -23.67
CA GLU A 366 -7.37 3.49 -24.66
C GLU A 366 -5.84 3.37 -24.70
N HIS A 367 -5.12 4.49 -24.59
CA HIS A 367 -3.67 4.48 -24.47
C HIS A 367 -3.22 3.76 -23.20
N TRP A 368 -3.87 4.04 -22.07
CA TRP A 368 -3.56 3.39 -20.80
C TRP A 368 -3.80 1.88 -20.85
N LYS A 369 -4.95 1.41 -21.38
CA LYS A 369 -5.22 -0.03 -21.54
C LYS A 369 -4.12 -0.73 -22.34
N ARG A 370 -3.68 -0.12 -23.46
CA ARG A 370 -2.58 -0.66 -24.27
C ARG A 370 -1.27 -0.71 -23.49
N ARG A 371 -0.93 0.37 -22.78
CA ARG A 371 0.29 0.44 -21.96
C ARG A 371 0.25 -0.57 -20.82
N GLN A 372 -0.87 -0.70 -20.12
CA GLN A 372 -1.11 -1.68 -19.08
C GLN A 372 -0.91 -3.11 -19.61
N MET A 373 -1.41 -3.44 -20.80
CA MET A 373 -1.17 -4.76 -21.41
C MET A 373 0.30 -4.99 -21.75
N CYS A 374 1.00 -3.98 -22.27
CA CYS A 374 2.45 -4.08 -22.51
C CYS A 374 3.24 -4.30 -21.21
N LEU A 375 2.86 -3.61 -20.12
CA LEU A 375 3.48 -3.78 -18.81
C LEU A 375 3.14 -5.15 -18.21
N LYS A 376 1.87 -5.59 -18.25
CA LYS A 376 1.44 -6.93 -17.81
C LYS A 376 2.25 -8.02 -18.50
N HIS A 377 2.48 -7.90 -19.81
CA HIS A 377 3.32 -8.82 -20.56
C HIS A 377 4.82 -8.71 -20.20
N THR A 378 5.35 -7.49 -20.09
CA THR A 378 6.79 -7.27 -19.80
C THR A 378 7.18 -7.69 -18.38
N TRP A 379 6.23 -7.53 -17.44
CA TRP A 379 6.35 -7.94 -16.05
C TRP A 379 5.87 -9.36 -15.78
N ASP A 380 5.47 -10.10 -16.84
CA ASP A 380 5.06 -11.50 -16.76
C ASP A 380 3.88 -11.79 -15.82
N LEU A 381 3.03 -10.81 -15.58
CA LEU A 381 1.86 -10.87 -14.68
C LEU A 381 0.65 -11.63 -15.26
N THR A 382 0.78 -12.27 -16.43
CA THR A 382 -0.34 -12.98 -17.06
C THR A 382 -0.67 -14.33 -16.44
N SER A 383 0.21 -14.90 -15.62
CA SER A 383 0.03 -16.24 -15.02
C SER A 383 -0.28 -16.24 -13.53
N LEU A 384 -0.34 -15.08 -12.88
CA LEU A 384 -0.57 -14.95 -11.43
C LEU A 384 -2.05 -14.77 -11.05
N GLU A 385 -2.95 -14.62 -12.02
CA GLU A 385 -4.39 -14.42 -11.77
C GLU A 385 -5.14 -15.70 -11.39
N ASP A 386 -4.52 -16.88 -11.51
CA ASP A 386 -5.14 -18.18 -11.20
C ASP A 386 -4.85 -18.68 -9.76
N GLU A 387 -4.23 -17.87 -8.90
CA GLU A 387 -4.06 -18.23 -7.48
C GLU A 387 -5.36 -17.95 -6.72
N GLU A 388 -5.93 -18.99 -6.11
CA GLU A 388 -7.12 -18.88 -5.25
C GLU A 388 -6.82 -17.89 -4.12
N GLU A 389 -7.46 -16.71 -4.14
CA GLU A 389 -7.31 -15.72 -3.08
C GLU A 389 -7.74 -16.33 -1.73
N GLU A 390 -6.79 -16.40 -0.80
CA GLU A 390 -7.04 -16.90 0.55
C GLU A 390 -8.02 -15.97 1.29
N MET A 391 -8.96 -16.55 2.05
CA MET A 391 -9.99 -15.75 2.72
C MET A 391 -9.37 -14.79 3.73
N ARG A 392 -9.86 -13.54 3.75
CA ARG A 392 -9.41 -12.53 4.70
C ARG A 392 -9.60 -13.03 6.15
N PRO A 393 -8.60 -12.88 7.04
CA PRO A 393 -8.65 -13.46 8.39
C PRO A 393 -9.85 -12.97 9.22
N GLU A 394 -10.24 -11.70 9.07
CA GLU A 394 -11.44 -11.15 9.73
C GLU A 394 -12.72 -11.93 9.35
N TYR A 395 -12.81 -12.38 8.10
CA TYR A 395 -13.93 -13.17 7.61
C TYR A 395 -13.88 -14.60 8.14
N GLU A 396 -12.69 -15.20 8.25
CA GLU A 396 -12.52 -16.52 8.85
C GLU A 396 -12.91 -16.53 10.32
N GLU A 397 -12.50 -15.52 11.08
CA GLU A 397 -12.86 -15.37 12.50
C GLU A 397 -14.37 -15.19 12.67
N ALA A 398 -14.99 -14.32 11.88
CA ALA A 398 -16.44 -14.14 11.86
C ALA A 398 -17.18 -15.44 11.49
N LEU A 399 -16.63 -16.23 10.54
CA LEU A 399 -17.19 -17.52 10.16
C LEU A 399 -17.05 -18.55 11.28
N GLN A 400 -15.90 -18.61 11.97
CA GLN A 400 -15.68 -19.49 13.12
C GLN A 400 -16.63 -19.14 14.27
N GLU A 401 -16.83 -17.85 14.55
CA GLU A 401 -17.76 -17.39 15.57
C GLU A 401 -19.21 -17.78 15.22
N LYS A 402 -19.63 -17.57 13.96
CA LYS A 402 -20.95 -18.00 13.49
C LYS A 402 -21.12 -19.52 13.58
N LYS A 403 -20.11 -20.30 13.19
CA LYS A 403 -20.12 -21.77 13.34
C LYS A 403 -20.24 -22.19 14.80
N ALA A 404 -19.51 -21.53 15.72
CA ALA A 404 -19.58 -21.79 17.15
C ALA A 404 -20.97 -21.46 17.72
N LYS A 405 -21.56 -20.32 17.34
CA LYS A 405 -22.92 -19.91 17.70
C LYS A 405 -23.96 -20.92 17.21
N MET A 406 -23.91 -21.33 15.94
CA MET A 406 -24.81 -22.35 15.39
C MET A 406 -24.66 -23.71 16.09
N LYS A 407 -23.42 -24.12 16.41
CA LYS A 407 -23.16 -25.36 17.16
C LYS A 407 -23.71 -25.29 18.59
N ALA A 408 -23.61 -24.13 19.24
CA ALA A 408 -24.19 -23.90 20.56
C ALA A 408 -25.74 -23.93 20.53
N GLU A 409 -26.36 -23.33 19.51
CA GLU A 409 -27.82 -23.38 19.31
C GLU A 409 -28.30 -24.80 19.01
N SER A 410 -27.59 -25.56 18.18
CA SER A 410 -27.90 -26.96 17.90
C SER A 410 -27.84 -27.82 19.17
N LYS A 411 -26.79 -27.66 20.00
CA LYS A 411 -26.68 -28.34 21.29
C LYS A 411 -27.82 -27.98 22.24
N LYS A 412 -28.22 -26.71 22.30
CA LYS A 412 -29.40 -26.28 23.09
C LYS A 412 -30.67 -26.99 22.60
N LYS A 413 -30.93 -27.02 21.29
CA LYS A 413 -32.12 -27.71 20.73
C LYS A 413 -32.14 -29.21 21.06
N VAL A 414 -31.00 -29.90 20.97
CA VAL A 414 -30.90 -31.32 21.34
C VAL A 414 -31.15 -31.51 22.84
N LEU A 415 -30.61 -30.64 23.69
CA LEU A 415 -30.85 -30.69 25.13
C LEU A 415 -32.33 -30.49 25.47
N TYR A 416 -32.99 -29.50 24.84
CA TYR A 416 -34.44 -29.27 25.01
C TYR A 416 -35.27 -30.48 24.57
N LEU A 417 -34.92 -31.11 23.44
CA LEU A 417 -35.62 -32.30 22.95
C LEU A 417 -35.44 -33.49 23.90
N CYS A 418 -34.22 -33.70 24.42
CA CYS A 418 -33.92 -34.77 25.37
C CYS A 418 -34.68 -34.57 26.71
N VAL A 419 -34.74 -33.33 27.22
CA VAL A 419 -35.53 -33.00 28.41
C VAL A 419 -37.04 -33.22 28.16
N CYS A 420 -37.57 -32.82 27.00
CA CYS A 420 -38.99 -33.07 26.67
C CYS A 420 -39.33 -34.56 26.59
N VAL A 421 -38.46 -35.39 26.00
CA VAL A 421 -38.67 -36.84 25.94
C VAL A 421 -38.61 -37.46 27.35
N CYS A 422 -37.62 -37.11 28.17
CA CYS A 422 -37.53 -37.61 29.54
C CYS A 422 -38.71 -37.18 30.43
N VAL A 423 -39.27 -35.98 30.22
CA VAL A 423 -40.47 -35.54 30.95
C VAL A 423 -41.72 -36.26 30.45
N SER A 424 -41.79 -36.61 29.16
CA SER A 424 -42.91 -37.34 28.58
C SER A 424 -42.91 -38.81 29.01
N ASP A 425 -41.74 -39.44 29.11
CA ASP A 425 -41.56 -40.81 29.64
C ASP A 425 -41.76 -40.92 31.16
N ALA A 426 -41.72 -39.80 31.89
CA ALA A 426 -42.00 -39.76 33.33
C ALA A 426 -43.46 -39.49 33.69
N VAL A 427 -44.30 -39.14 32.70
CA VAL A 427 -45.73 -38.81 32.87
C VAL A 427 -46.66 -39.96 32.42
N PHE A 428 -46.12 -40.99 31.75
CA PHE A 428 -46.76 -42.29 31.54
C PHE A 428 -46.23 -43.31 32.54
#